data_AF-I4EEH4-F1
#
_entry.id   AF-I4EEH4-F1
#
_cell.length_a   1.000
_cell.length_b   1.000
_cell.length_c   1.000
_cell.angle_alpha   90.00
_cell.angle_beta   90.00
_cell.angle_gamma   90.00
#
_symmetry.space_group_name_H-M   'P 1'
#
loop_
_entity.id
_entity.type
_entity.pdbx_description
1 polymer ?
#
loop_
_entity_poly.entity_id
_entity_poly.type
_entity_poly.pdbx_seq_one_letter_code
_entity_poly.pdbx_strand_id
1 'polypeptide(L)'
;MQRLWAPWRMRYVGGDARNSNCIFCTKPAGNDDTENLILYRGEHAFVIMNLYPYNTGHVMLVPYQHIADLDELEPARTAELFGLLPWVTAAQRRVLRCHGLNIGLNIGSTAGAGIADHLHIHVVPRWEGDANFMPLLANTMVLPEMIPATYAKLRAEIELSTLVRGSDNRAVPQAGAVVVLPEPGKIALRRAADGSMVLPKGHIEEGEAAYQTALREVEEEMGLRAQVVGWAGTLPIDIKGEPRVIAYLTTVAEPGPDFSQHLGRDTFLYDPRDAVKALTHEPARNLLRSVLNADGTLPAALLGRAGTR
;
A
#
# COMPACT_ATOMS: atom_id res chain seq x y z
N MET A 1 -3.29 30.08 -21.31
CA MET A 1 -2.50 28.84 -21.11
C MET A 1 -1.67 29.02 -19.84
N GLN A 2 -1.99 28.29 -18.77
CA GLN A 2 -1.18 28.32 -17.53
C GLN A 2 0.05 27.43 -17.74
N ARG A 3 1.24 27.95 -17.41
CA ARG A 3 2.52 27.24 -17.58
C ARG A 3 2.98 26.70 -16.22
N LEU A 4 3.19 25.38 -16.14
CA LEU A 4 3.78 24.73 -14.97
C LEU A 4 5.30 24.68 -15.15
N TRP A 5 6.03 25.30 -14.23
CA TRP A 5 7.49 25.34 -14.25
C TRP A 5 8.02 24.30 -13.26
N ALA A 6 8.73 23.29 -13.75
CA ALA A 6 9.39 22.25 -12.94
C ALA A 6 10.91 22.23 -13.20
N PRO A 7 11.64 23.32 -12.85
CA PRO A 7 13.05 23.50 -13.21
C PRO A 7 13.98 22.40 -12.70
N TRP A 8 13.61 21.70 -11.61
CA TRP A 8 14.37 20.59 -11.06
C TRP A 8 14.46 19.37 -11.98
N ARG A 9 13.50 19.21 -12.90
CA ARG A 9 13.43 18.06 -13.81
C ARG A 9 14.64 17.98 -14.74
N MET A 10 15.24 19.12 -15.10
CA MET A 10 16.41 19.18 -15.98
C MET A 10 17.61 18.39 -15.43
N ARG A 11 17.72 18.22 -14.11
CA ARG A 11 18.81 17.46 -13.48
C ARG A 11 18.65 15.94 -13.59
N TYR A 12 17.42 15.44 -13.78
CA TYR A 12 17.12 14.01 -13.82
C TYR A 12 16.79 13.51 -15.24
N VAL A 13 16.41 14.41 -16.15
CA VAL A 13 16.15 14.11 -17.58
C VAL A 13 17.43 14.21 -18.43
N GLY A 14 18.52 14.76 -17.87
CA GLY A 14 19.85 14.67 -18.45
C GLY A 14 20.34 13.22 -18.42
N GLY A 15 20.02 12.49 -19.49
CA GLY A 15 20.33 11.08 -19.63
C GLY A 15 21.83 10.81 -19.52
N ASP A 16 22.20 10.01 -18.53
CA ASP A 16 23.43 9.20 -18.50
C ASP A 16 23.27 8.03 -17.52
N ALA A 17 22.16 7.30 -17.64
CA ALA A 17 21.99 6.01 -16.99
C ALA A 17 21.88 4.91 -18.07
N ARG A 18 22.97 4.68 -18.81
CA ARG A 18 23.22 3.36 -19.41
C ARG A 18 23.54 2.38 -18.28
N ASN A 19 22.57 2.09 -17.44
CA ASN A 19 22.68 1.01 -16.47
C ASN A 19 22.18 -0.25 -17.16
N SER A 20 23.01 -1.29 -17.16
CA SER A 20 22.66 -2.66 -17.56
C SER A 20 21.54 -3.30 -16.71
N ASN A 21 20.94 -2.54 -15.79
CA ASN A 21 19.94 -2.98 -14.82
C ASN A 21 18.74 -2.02 -14.82
N CYS A 22 17.82 -2.18 -15.76
CA CYS A 22 16.54 -1.47 -15.75
C CYS A 22 15.74 -1.85 -14.49
N ILE A 23 15.32 -0.86 -13.68
CA ILE A 23 14.60 -1.13 -12.42
C ILE A 23 13.28 -1.87 -12.65
N PHE A 24 12.66 -1.67 -13.81
CA PHE A 24 11.41 -2.31 -14.17
C PHE A 24 11.61 -3.75 -14.64
N CYS A 25 12.86 -4.19 -14.89
CA CYS A 25 13.20 -5.60 -15.04
C CYS A 25 13.62 -6.20 -13.70
N THR A 26 14.45 -5.50 -12.91
CA THR A 26 15.05 -6.06 -11.70
C THR A 26 14.06 -6.16 -10.53
N LYS A 27 13.22 -5.15 -10.32
CA LYS A 27 12.26 -5.12 -9.21
C LYS A 27 11.22 -6.23 -9.29
N PRO A 28 10.51 -6.44 -10.42
CA PRO A 28 9.57 -7.55 -10.51
C PRO A 28 10.25 -8.93 -10.49
N ALA A 29 11.55 -9.05 -10.77
CA ALA A 29 12.27 -10.32 -10.61
C ALA A 29 12.57 -10.67 -9.13
N GLY A 30 12.45 -9.70 -8.21
CA GLY A 30 12.55 -9.94 -6.77
C GLY A 30 11.27 -10.53 -6.17
N ASN A 31 11.40 -11.10 -4.97
CA ASN A 31 10.30 -11.76 -4.25
C ASN A 31 9.65 -10.89 -3.16
N ASP A 32 10.20 -9.69 -2.87
CA ASP A 32 9.64 -8.77 -1.89
C ASP A 32 8.96 -7.59 -2.60
N ASP A 33 7.63 -7.68 -2.73
CA ASP A 33 6.83 -6.62 -3.34
C ASP A 33 6.78 -5.34 -2.50
N THR A 34 6.86 -5.45 -1.18
CA THR A 34 6.78 -4.29 -0.28
C THR A 34 8.05 -3.47 -0.39
N GLU A 35 9.23 -4.11 -0.35
CA GLU A 35 10.51 -3.45 -0.58
C GLU A 35 10.62 -2.88 -2.00
N ASN A 36 10.04 -3.59 -2.98
CA ASN A 36 10.05 -3.14 -4.37
C ASN A 36 8.95 -2.14 -4.73
N LEU A 37 8.05 -1.82 -3.79
CA LEU A 37 6.90 -0.95 -3.97
C LEU A 37 5.93 -1.41 -5.08
N ILE A 38 5.87 -2.72 -5.34
CA ILE A 38 4.95 -3.33 -6.29
C ILE A 38 3.59 -3.50 -5.61
N LEU A 39 2.56 -2.86 -6.17
CA LEU A 39 1.20 -2.88 -5.65
C LEU A 39 0.38 -4.05 -6.22
N TYR A 40 0.70 -4.48 -7.44
CA TYR A 40 -0.03 -5.54 -8.14
C TYR A 40 0.83 -6.18 -9.22
N ARG A 41 0.64 -7.48 -9.44
CA ARG A 41 1.26 -8.27 -10.51
C ARG A 41 0.17 -8.93 -11.34
N GLY A 42 0.09 -8.52 -12.60
CA GLY A 42 -0.73 -9.17 -13.62
C GLY A 42 0.08 -10.20 -14.41
N GLU A 43 -0.45 -10.59 -15.56
CA GLU A 43 0.16 -11.55 -16.48
C GLU A 43 1.24 -10.88 -17.36
N HIS A 44 0.93 -9.71 -17.92
CA HIS A 44 1.82 -8.97 -18.82
C HIS A 44 2.30 -7.64 -18.24
N ALA A 45 1.65 -7.12 -17.19
CA ALA A 45 1.98 -5.85 -16.58
C ALA A 45 1.92 -5.90 -15.04
N PHE A 46 2.55 -4.93 -14.40
CA PHE A 46 2.51 -4.74 -12.96
C PHE A 46 2.33 -3.26 -12.61
N VAL A 47 1.91 -3.01 -11.38
CA VAL A 47 1.76 -1.65 -10.82
C VAL A 47 2.82 -1.44 -9.77
N ILE A 48 3.56 -0.35 -9.85
CA ILE A 48 4.63 0.00 -8.92
C ILE A 48 4.49 1.46 -8.47
N MET A 49 4.76 1.78 -7.20
CA MET A 49 4.83 3.18 -6.77
C MET A 49 6.14 3.83 -7.24
N ASN A 50 6.05 5.10 -7.60
CA ASN A 50 7.25 5.89 -7.85
C ASN A 50 7.89 6.28 -6.51
N LEU A 51 9.16 5.90 -6.31
CA LEU A 51 9.94 6.26 -5.13
C LEU A 51 10.21 7.77 -5.03
N TYR A 52 10.21 8.46 -6.18
CA TYR A 52 10.33 9.92 -6.29
C TYR A 52 9.03 10.51 -6.85
N PRO A 53 7.95 10.50 -6.05
CA PRO A 53 6.62 10.82 -6.54
C PRO A 53 6.45 12.31 -6.84
N TYR A 54 5.61 12.64 -7.83
CA TYR A 54 5.17 14.03 -8.03
C TYR A 54 4.18 14.47 -6.95
N ASN A 55 3.36 13.53 -6.48
CA ASN A 55 2.41 13.70 -5.39
C ASN A 55 2.22 12.35 -4.70
N THR A 56 1.74 12.36 -3.45
CA THR A 56 1.38 11.15 -2.71
C THR A 56 0.50 10.24 -3.56
N GLY A 57 0.88 8.97 -3.63
CA GLY A 57 0.19 7.96 -4.42
C GLY A 57 0.52 7.94 -5.91
N HIS A 58 1.59 8.62 -6.36
CA HIS A 58 2.09 8.46 -7.73
C HIS A 58 2.51 7.01 -8.00
N VAL A 59 1.81 6.37 -8.94
CA VAL A 59 2.12 5.01 -9.39
C VAL A 59 2.46 4.99 -10.87
N MET A 60 3.08 3.89 -11.28
CA MET A 60 3.43 3.58 -12.66
C MET A 60 2.87 2.19 -13.01
N LEU A 61 2.25 2.08 -14.18
CA LEU A 61 1.84 0.80 -14.76
C LEU A 61 2.89 0.45 -15.81
N VAL A 62 3.42 -0.77 -15.74
CA VAL A 62 4.65 -1.13 -16.45
C VAL A 62 4.49 -2.53 -17.04
N PRO A 63 4.72 -2.74 -18.35
CA PRO A 63 4.78 -4.09 -18.92
C PRO A 63 6.03 -4.83 -18.41
N TYR A 64 5.98 -6.15 -18.25
CA TYR A 64 7.18 -6.93 -17.93
C TYR A 64 8.20 -6.91 -19.08
N GLN A 65 7.73 -6.82 -20.33
CA GLN A 65 8.59 -6.69 -21.49
C GLN A 65 9.37 -5.38 -21.43
N HIS A 66 10.69 -5.47 -21.57
CA HIS A 66 11.55 -4.31 -21.74
C HIS A 66 11.36 -3.77 -23.16
N ILE A 67 10.56 -2.72 -23.29
CA ILE A 67 10.20 -2.11 -24.56
C ILE A 67 10.06 -0.60 -24.36
N ALA A 68 10.62 0.20 -25.26
CA ALA A 68 10.63 1.66 -25.11
C ALA A 68 9.34 2.30 -25.64
N ASP A 69 8.84 1.76 -26.75
CA ASP A 69 7.81 2.40 -27.55
C ASP A 69 6.47 1.63 -27.45
N LEU A 70 5.38 2.39 -27.49
CA LEU A 70 4.03 1.86 -27.28
C LEU A 70 3.52 1.06 -28.49
N ASP A 71 3.93 1.43 -29.69
CA ASP A 71 3.53 0.80 -30.96
C ASP A 71 4.18 -0.56 -31.21
N GLU A 72 5.20 -0.91 -30.44
CA GLU A 72 5.82 -2.23 -30.45
C GLU A 72 5.12 -3.22 -29.48
N LEU A 73 4.19 -2.75 -28.64
CA LEU A 73 3.53 -3.57 -27.63
C LEU A 73 2.36 -4.38 -28.21
N GLU A 74 2.40 -5.70 -28.04
CA GLU A 74 1.35 -6.60 -28.54
C GLU A 74 -0.05 -6.23 -28.02
N PRO A 75 -1.14 -6.45 -28.79
CA PRO A 75 -2.49 -6.05 -28.40
C PRO A 75 -2.95 -6.58 -27.04
N ALA A 76 -2.62 -7.83 -26.69
CA ALA A 76 -2.99 -8.43 -25.39
C ALA A 76 -2.31 -7.71 -24.22
N ARG A 77 -1.02 -7.39 -24.36
CA ARG A 77 -0.23 -6.68 -23.34
C ARG A 77 -0.70 -5.23 -23.20
N THR A 78 -1.01 -4.59 -24.31
CA THR A 78 -1.62 -3.25 -24.32
C THR A 78 -2.97 -3.26 -23.61
N ALA A 79 -3.83 -4.25 -23.90
CA ALA A 79 -5.13 -4.37 -23.27
C ALA A 79 -5.04 -4.52 -21.75
N GLU A 80 -4.14 -5.37 -21.26
CA GLU A 80 -3.92 -5.52 -19.82
C GLU A 80 -3.32 -4.25 -19.20
N LEU A 81 -2.27 -3.68 -19.80
CA LEU A 81 -1.61 -2.48 -19.31
C LEU A 81 -2.60 -1.33 -19.10
N PHE A 82 -3.48 -1.07 -20.07
CA PHE A 82 -4.52 -0.04 -19.93
C PHE A 82 -5.71 -0.52 -19.08
N GLY A 83 -5.99 -1.82 -19.05
CA GLY A 83 -7.02 -2.44 -18.22
C GLY A 83 -6.79 -2.29 -16.71
N LEU A 84 -5.55 -2.04 -16.29
CA LEU A 84 -5.20 -1.74 -14.90
C LEU A 84 -5.59 -0.29 -14.48
N LEU A 85 -5.75 0.65 -15.41
CA LEU A 85 -6.03 2.05 -15.09
C LEU A 85 -7.35 2.26 -14.31
N PRO A 86 -8.48 1.63 -14.67
CA PRO A 86 -9.71 1.73 -13.87
C PRO A 86 -9.52 1.30 -12.42
N TRP A 87 -8.74 0.24 -12.16
CA TRP A 87 -8.51 -0.29 -10.82
C TRP A 87 -7.65 0.67 -10.00
N VAL A 88 -6.53 1.11 -10.57
CA VAL A 88 -5.61 2.06 -9.93
C VAL A 88 -6.30 3.39 -9.62
N THR A 89 -7.04 3.95 -10.58
CA THR A 89 -7.71 5.25 -10.41
C THR A 89 -8.87 5.18 -9.41
N ALA A 90 -9.59 4.05 -9.34
CA ALA A 90 -10.61 3.82 -8.32
C ALA A 90 -9.98 3.71 -6.92
N ALA A 91 -8.90 2.94 -6.78
CA ALA A 91 -8.17 2.80 -5.52
C ALA A 91 -7.63 4.16 -5.03
N GLN A 92 -6.97 4.93 -5.89
CA GLN A 92 -6.46 6.27 -5.54
C GLN A 92 -7.59 7.21 -5.10
N ARG A 93 -8.73 7.23 -5.80
CA ARG A 93 -9.87 8.07 -5.39
C ARG A 93 -10.43 7.67 -4.02
N ARG A 94 -10.59 6.38 -3.75
CA ARG A 94 -11.10 5.89 -2.47
C ARG A 94 -10.14 6.18 -1.32
N VAL A 95 -8.86 5.88 -1.52
CA VAL A 95 -7.84 5.99 -0.48
C VAL A 95 -7.47 7.44 -0.18
N LEU A 96 -7.19 8.20 -1.24
CA LEU A 96 -6.55 9.51 -1.16
C LEU A 96 -7.55 10.66 -1.29
N ARG A 97 -8.79 10.38 -1.70
CA ARG A 97 -9.83 11.39 -1.97
C ARG A 97 -9.34 12.53 -2.86
N CYS A 98 -8.50 12.20 -3.84
CA CYS A 98 -7.98 13.17 -4.80
C CYS A 98 -9.10 13.73 -5.69
N HIS A 99 -9.03 15.02 -6.01
CA HIS A 99 -10.03 15.72 -6.83
C HIS A 99 -9.85 15.45 -8.33
N GLY A 100 -8.65 15.05 -8.74
CA GLY A 100 -8.32 14.74 -10.13
C GLY A 100 -7.12 13.81 -10.24
N LEU A 101 -6.84 13.39 -11.47
CA LEU A 101 -5.75 12.49 -11.81
C LEU A 101 -5.09 12.96 -13.11
N ASN A 102 -3.76 12.98 -13.16
CA ASN A 102 -3.03 13.06 -14.42
C ASN A 102 -2.57 11.65 -14.80
N ILE A 103 -2.88 11.25 -16.03
CA ILE A 103 -2.48 9.97 -16.61
C ILE A 103 -1.68 10.29 -17.87
N GLY A 104 -0.49 9.72 -18.01
CA GLY A 104 0.33 10.01 -19.18
C GLY A 104 1.56 9.13 -19.31
N LEU A 105 2.11 9.12 -20.52
CA LEU A 105 3.35 8.47 -20.88
C LEU A 105 4.31 9.52 -21.42
N ASN A 106 5.61 9.33 -21.15
CA ASN A 106 6.66 10.05 -21.85
C ASN A 106 7.43 9.02 -22.68
N ILE A 107 7.43 9.15 -24.01
CA ILE A 107 8.09 8.21 -24.93
C ILE A 107 9.32 8.91 -25.51
N GLY A 108 10.49 8.29 -25.33
CA GLY A 108 11.78 8.86 -25.66
C GLY A 108 12.30 9.89 -24.63
N SER A 109 13.63 10.04 -24.58
CA SER A 109 14.30 10.97 -23.65
C SER A 109 13.86 12.42 -23.83
N THR A 110 13.60 12.84 -25.07
CA THR A 110 13.15 14.19 -25.42
C THR A 110 11.77 14.53 -24.84
N ALA A 111 10.88 13.53 -24.67
CA ALA A 111 9.59 13.72 -23.99
C ALA A 111 9.73 13.77 -22.45
N GLY A 112 10.96 13.62 -21.94
CA GLY A 112 11.27 13.65 -20.51
C GLY A 112 11.09 12.30 -19.82
N ALA A 113 11.12 11.18 -20.54
CA ALA A 113 11.13 9.85 -19.94
C ALA A 113 12.37 9.69 -19.04
N GLY A 114 12.14 9.46 -17.74
CA GLY A 114 13.24 9.24 -16.78
C GLY A 114 13.93 7.89 -16.98
N ILE A 115 13.20 6.91 -17.54
CA ILE A 115 13.68 5.60 -17.97
C ILE A 115 13.15 5.44 -19.40
N ALA A 116 13.97 5.86 -20.37
CA ALA A 116 13.52 6.02 -21.75
C ALA A 116 13.43 4.71 -22.53
N ASP A 117 14.09 3.65 -22.05
CA ASP A 117 14.17 2.32 -22.67
C ASP A 117 13.05 1.37 -22.24
N HIS A 118 12.25 1.74 -21.23
CA HIS A 118 11.17 0.90 -20.72
C HIS A 118 9.91 1.72 -20.44
N LEU A 119 8.90 1.50 -21.27
CA LEU A 119 7.58 2.11 -21.26
C LEU A 119 6.90 2.03 -19.90
N HIS A 120 6.28 3.13 -19.45
CA HIS A 120 5.50 3.15 -18.22
C HIS A 120 4.44 4.26 -18.27
N ILE A 121 3.24 3.95 -17.77
CA ILE A 121 2.14 4.92 -17.64
C ILE A 121 2.16 5.49 -16.23
N HIS A 122 2.36 6.80 -16.12
CA HIS A 122 2.22 7.51 -14.86
C HIS A 122 0.76 7.74 -14.53
N VAL A 123 0.38 7.52 -13.26
CA VAL A 123 -0.91 7.93 -12.70
C VAL A 123 -0.65 8.74 -11.44
N VAL A 124 -0.92 10.05 -11.52
CA VAL A 124 -0.59 11.04 -10.47
C VAL A 124 -1.87 11.63 -9.89
N PRO A 125 -2.18 11.36 -8.61
CA PRO A 125 -3.28 12.01 -7.90
C PRO A 125 -3.07 13.52 -7.76
N ARG A 126 -4.14 14.29 -7.92
CA ARG A 126 -4.16 15.76 -7.87
C ARG A 126 -5.24 16.29 -6.92
N TRP A 127 -4.94 17.39 -6.25
CA TRP A 127 -5.89 18.13 -5.41
C TRP A 127 -5.93 19.59 -5.83
N GLU A 128 -7.04 20.24 -5.49
CA GLU A 128 -7.11 21.69 -5.60
C GLU A 128 -6.08 22.31 -4.64
N GLY A 129 -5.20 23.17 -5.17
CA GLY A 129 -4.16 23.81 -4.38
C GLY A 129 -2.94 22.93 -4.05
N ASP A 130 -2.76 21.78 -4.69
CA ASP A 130 -1.59 20.92 -4.45
C ASP A 130 -0.25 21.51 -4.92
N ALA A 131 -0.30 22.48 -5.84
CA ALA A 131 0.84 23.28 -6.22
C ALA A 131 0.98 24.49 -5.27
N ASN A 132 2.13 24.58 -4.60
CA ASN A 132 2.46 25.71 -3.74
C ASN A 132 3.81 26.33 -4.13
N PHE A 133 4.29 27.31 -3.37
CA PHE A 133 5.52 28.04 -3.68
C PHE A 133 6.81 27.26 -3.37
N MET A 134 6.76 26.19 -2.56
CA MET A 134 7.94 25.46 -2.08
C MET A 134 8.79 24.86 -3.21
N PRO A 135 8.22 24.23 -4.26
CA PRO A 135 9.02 23.66 -5.34
C PRO A 135 9.70 24.74 -6.17
N LEU A 136 9.08 25.91 -6.29
CA LEU A 136 9.61 27.03 -7.07
C LEU A 136 10.70 27.80 -6.32
N LEU A 137 10.49 28.09 -5.03
CA LEU A 137 11.40 28.93 -4.25
C LEU A 137 12.48 28.13 -3.53
N ALA A 138 12.16 26.90 -3.10
CA ALA A 138 13.03 26.09 -2.23
C ALA A 138 13.40 24.74 -2.84
N ASN A 139 12.99 24.46 -4.09
CA ASN A 139 13.25 23.18 -4.76
C ASN A 139 12.85 21.96 -3.89
N THR A 140 11.77 22.11 -3.13
CA THR A 140 11.33 21.15 -2.11
C THR A 140 9.86 20.82 -2.29
N MET A 141 9.53 19.53 -2.34
CA MET A 141 8.17 19.02 -2.34
C MET A 141 7.79 18.59 -0.93
N VAL A 142 6.61 18.99 -0.46
CA VAL A 142 6.06 18.55 0.83
C VAL A 142 4.98 17.53 0.55
N LEU A 143 5.16 16.30 1.05
CA LEU A 143 4.21 15.20 0.89
C LEU A 143 3.57 14.89 2.25
N PRO A 144 2.23 14.82 2.32
CA PRO A 144 1.52 14.69 3.60
C PRO A 144 1.59 13.28 4.21
N GLU A 145 1.99 12.26 3.44
CA GLU A 145 2.02 10.88 3.89
C GLU A 145 3.27 10.15 3.40
N MET A 146 3.80 9.28 4.24
CA MET A 146 4.98 8.46 3.95
C MET A 146 4.65 7.30 3.00
N ILE A 147 5.63 6.94 2.15
CA ILE A 147 5.47 5.88 1.14
C ILE A 147 4.95 4.56 1.72
N PRO A 148 5.47 4.00 2.85
CA PRO A 148 4.97 2.72 3.37
C PRO A 148 3.48 2.74 3.74
N ALA A 149 3.00 3.85 4.29
CA ALA A 149 1.58 4.01 4.63
C ALA A 149 0.72 4.12 3.37
N THR A 150 1.10 4.98 2.43
CA THR A 150 0.38 5.13 1.15
C THR A 150 0.38 3.82 0.35
N TYR A 151 1.51 3.11 0.33
CA TYR A 151 1.68 1.81 -0.29
C TYR A 151 0.67 0.80 0.27
N ALA A 152 0.60 0.67 1.59
CA ALA A 152 -0.30 -0.27 2.24
C ALA A 152 -1.77 0.03 1.93
N LYS A 153 -2.17 1.30 1.98
CA LYS A 153 -3.55 1.71 1.69
C LYS A 153 -3.94 1.43 0.24
N LEU A 154 -3.07 1.74 -0.72
CA LEU A 154 -3.32 1.47 -2.14
C LEU A 154 -3.29 -0.03 -2.45
N ARG A 155 -2.34 -0.78 -1.89
CA ARG A 155 -2.22 -2.22 -2.08
C ARG A 155 -3.47 -2.95 -1.59
N ALA A 156 -4.00 -2.57 -0.43
CA ALA A 156 -5.24 -3.12 0.11
C ALA A 156 -6.41 -2.98 -0.89
N GLU A 157 -6.66 -1.79 -1.42
CA GLU A 157 -7.76 -1.57 -2.37
C GLU A 157 -7.55 -2.30 -3.69
N ILE A 158 -6.32 -2.32 -4.21
CA ILE A 158 -6.02 -2.95 -5.49
C ILE A 158 -6.19 -4.47 -5.36
N GLU A 159 -5.57 -5.10 -4.35
CA GLU A 159 -5.69 -6.55 -4.17
C GLU A 159 -7.15 -6.97 -3.94
N LEU A 160 -7.90 -6.26 -3.08
CA LEU A 160 -9.31 -6.54 -2.87
C LEU A 160 -10.14 -6.36 -4.15
N SER A 161 -9.86 -5.32 -4.94
CA SER A 161 -10.56 -5.12 -6.22
C SER A 161 -10.27 -6.25 -7.21
N THR A 162 -9.02 -6.73 -7.28
CA THR A 162 -8.63 -7.80 -8.21
C THR A 162 -9.16 -9.17 -7.77
N LEU A 163 -9.12 -9.47 -6.47
CA LEU A 163 -9.50 -10.78 -5.94
C LEU A 163 -11.02 -10.94 -5.83
N VAL A 164 -11.77 -9.84 -5.66
CA VAL A 164 -13.23 -9.89 -5.54
C VAL A 164 -13.95 -9.78 -6.89
N ARG A 165 -13.33 -9.13 -7.89
CA ARG A 165 -13.94 -8.96 -9.24
C ARG A 165 -13.32 -9.85 -10.32
N GLY A 166 -12.15 -10.45 -10.08
CA GLY A 166 -11.45 -11.30 -11.04
C GLY A 166 -11.83 -12.79 -11.01
N SER A 167 -12.46 -13.28 -9.93
CA SER A 167 -12.89 -14.68 -9.82
C SER A 167 -14.41 -14.82 -9.87
N ASP A 168 -14.90 -15.86 -10.55
CA ASP A 168 -16.31 -16.29 -10.59
C ASP A 168 -16.94 -16.52 -9.20
N ASN A 169 -16.11 -16.51 -8.15
CA ASN A 169 -16.50 -16.63 -6.75
C ASN A 169 -16.36 -15.25 -6.07
N ARG A 170 -17.48 -14.56 -5.82
CA ARG A 170 -17.54 -13.24 -5.18
C ARG A 170 -17.17 -13.36 -3.70
N ALA A 171 -15.88 -13.42 -3.39
CA ALA A 171 -15.43 -13.39 -2.01
C ALA A 171 -15.84 -12.07 -1.34
N VAL A 172 -16.25 -12.13 -0.08
CA VAL A 172 -16.63 -10.92 0.67
C VAL A 172 -15.36 -10.19 1.12
N PRO A 173 -15.13 -8.94 0.69
CA PRO A 173 -13.97 -8.18 1.12
C PRO A 173 -14.10 -7.76 2.57
N GLN A 174 -13.00 -7.86 3.29
CA GLN A 174 -12.83 -7.43 4.67
C GLN A 174 -11.48 -6.72 4.79
N ALA A 175 -11.32 -5.94 5.86
CA ALA A 175 -10.05 -5.37 6.22
C ALA A 175 -9.80 -5.48 7.72
N GLY A 176 -8.53 -5.53 8.10
CA GLY A 176 -8.11 -5.65 9.48
C GLY A 176 -6.72 -5.07 9.72
N ALA A 177 -6.23 -5.19 10.95
CA ALA A 177 -4.96 -4.61 11.33
C ALA A 177 -4.06 -5.54 12.16
N VAL A 178 -2.76 -5.45 11.93
CA VAL A 178 -1.74 -5.84 12.91
C VAL A 178 -1.46 -4.62 13.78
N VAL A 179 -1.92 -4.67 15.03
CA VAL A 179 -1.94 -3.50 15.92
C VAL A 179 -0.74 -3.49 16.85
N VAL A 180 0.18 -2.56 16.61
CA VAL A 180 1.37 -2.35 17.43
C VAL A 180 1.15 -1.18 18.37
N LEU A 181 1.42 -1.35 19.66
CA LEU A 181 1.58 -0.25 20.61
C LEU A 181 3.07 0.03 20.78
N PRO A 182 3.62 1.11 20.18
CA PRO A 182 5.06 1.39 20.19
C PRO A 182 5.63 1.52 21.60
N GLU A 183 4.84 2.10 22.49
CA GLU A 183 5.09 2.16 23.93
C GLU A 183 3.89 1.49 24.61
N PRO A 184 4.06 0.29 25.21
CA PRO A 184 5.31 -0.31 25.69
C PRO A 184 5.99 -1.33 24.75
N GLY A 185 5.72 -1.33 23.44
CA GLY A 185 6.30 -2.27 22.48
C GLY A 185 5.55 -3.60 22.42
N LYS A 186 4.23 -3.54 22.44
CA LYS A 186 3.32 -4.69 22.50
C LYS A 186 2.51 -4.84 21.22
N ILE A 187 1.98 -6.02 21.02
CA ILE A 187 0.98 -6.30 20.00
C ILE A 187 -0.36 -6.50 20.68
N ALA A 188 -1.38 -5.79 20.22
CA ALA A 188 -2.73 -5.98 20.71
C ALA A 188 -3.43 -7.04 19.85
N LEU A 189 -3.98 -8.05 20.53
CA LEU A 189 -4.82 -9.08 19.93
C LEU A 189 -6.21 -9.01 20.51
N ARG A 190 -7.19 -9.40 19.71
CA ARG A 190 -8.58 -9.47 20.11
C ARG A 190 -8.98 -10.91 20.44
N ARG A 191 -9.77 -11.09 21.49
CA ARG A 191 -10.48 -12.32 21.82
C ARG A 191 -11.86 -12.30 21.17
N ALA A 192 -12.09 -13.17 20.20
CA ALA A 192 -13.40 -13.32 19.56
C ALA A 192 -14.40 -14.01 20.50
N ALA A 193 -15.69 -13.99 20.13
CA ALA A 193 -16.78 -14.54 20.95
C ALA A 193 -16.66 -16.06 21.20
N ASP A 194 -16.00 -16.80 20.31
CA ASP A 194 -15.69 -18.23 20.48
C ASP A 194 -14.43 -18.49 21.33
N GLY A 195 -13.81 -17.44 21.87
CA GLY A 195 -12.60 -17.49 22.67
C GLY A 195 -11.31 -17.51 21.87
N SER A 196 -11.36 -17.55 20.53
CA SER A 196 -10.17 -17.50 19.69
C SER A 196 -9.47 -16.15 19.79
N MET A 197 -8.14 -16.16 19.69
CA MET A 197 -7.32 -14.96 19.63
C MET A 197 -7.02 -14.63 18.17
N VAL A 198 -7.44 -13.44 17.74
CA VAL A 198 -7.42 -13.00 16.35
C VAL A 198 -6.90 -11.57 16.24
N LEU A 199 -6.59 -11.16 15.01
CA LEU A 199 -6.39 -9.76 14.66
C LEU A 199 -7.77 -9.09 14.47
N PRO A 200 -7.94 -7.80 14.84
CA PRO A 200 -9.17 -7.07 14.59
C PRO A 200 -9.44 -6.98 13.08
N LYS A 201 -10.68 -7.21 12.69
CA LYS A 201 -11.10 -7.21 11.29
C LYS A 201 -12.61 -7.07 11.16
N GLY A 202 -13.05 -6.49 10.04
CA GLY A 202 -14.47 -6.32 9.78
C GLY A 202 -14.82 -6.20 8.31
N HIS A 203 -16.13 -6.01 8.09
CA HIS A 203 -16.68 -5.81 6.76
C HIS A 203 -16.42 -4.38 6.29
N ILE A 204 -16.09 -4.24 5.00
CA ILE A 204 -15.97 -2.93 4.38
C ILE A 204 -17.37 -2.38 4.12
N GLU A 205 -17.66 -1.22 4.70
CA GLU A 205 -18.93 -0.52 4.50
C GLU A 205 -18.99 0.22 3.16
N GLU A 206 -20.19 0.62 2.74
CA GLU A 206 -20.37 1.33 1.48
C GLU A 206 -19.66 2.69 1.49
N GLY A 207 -18.77 2.91 0.52
CA GLY A 207 -17.99 4.16 0.41
C GLY A 207 -16.78 4.24 1.35
N GLU A 208 -16.56 3.22 2.18
CA GLU A 208 -15.40 3.08 3.05
C GLU A 208 -14.22 2.48 2.26
N ALA A 209 -13.02 3.02 2.45
CA ALA A 209 -11.79 2.37 1.97
C ALA A 209 -11.32 1.32 2.98
N ALA A 210 -10.65 0.26 2.53
CA ALA A 210 -10.16 -0.85 3.36
C ALA A 210 -9.35 -0.39 4.57
N TYR A 211 -8.52 0.65 4.43
CA TYR A 211 -7.76 1.17 5.56
C TYR A 211 -8.65 1.86 6.60
N GLN A 212 -9.74 2.51 6.19
CA GLN A 212 -10.69 3.15 7.09
C GLN A 212 -11.43 2.06 7.90
N THR A 213 -11.87 0.99 7.23
CA THR A 213 -12.43 -0.20 7.88
C THR A 213 -11.47 -0.76 8.92
N ALA A 214 -10.20 -0.99 8.56
CA ALA A 214 -9.22 -1.52 9.49
C ALA A 214 -9.02 -0.61 10.72
N LEU A 215 -8.99 0.72 10.54
CA LEU A 215 -8.86 1.66 11.66
C LEU A 215 -10.12 1.72 12.53
N ARG A 216 -11.31 1.70 11.92
CA ARG A 216 -12.60 1.65 12.62
C ARG A 216 -12.71 0.40 13.49
N GLU A 217 -12.37 -0.77 12.94
CA GLU A 217 -12.42 -2.03 13.70
C GLU A 217 -11.43 -2.05 14.87
N VAL A 218 -10.26 -1.41 14.74
CA VAL A 218 -9.32 -1.24 15.85
C VAL A 218 -9.90 -0.33 16.94
N GLU A 219 -10.62 0.72 16.56
CA GLU A 219 -11.28 1.61 17.52
C GLU A 219 -12.48 0.94 18.20
N GLU A 220 -13.38 0.32 17.43
CA GLU A 220 -14.62 -0.28 17.91
C GLU A 220 -14.41 -1.57 18.71
N GLU A 221 -13.48 -2.43 18.27
CA GLU A 221 -13.27 -3.73 18.91
C GLU A 221 -12.22 -3.69 20.03
N MET A 222 -11.41 -2.64 20.08
CA MET A 222 -10.27 -2.57 21.00
C MET A 222 -10.16 -1.26 21.77
N GLY A 223 -10.92 -0.22 21.43
CA GLY A 223 -10.81 1.10 22.03
C GLY A 223 -9.47 1.80 21.72
N LEU A 224 -8.77 1.40 20.66
CA LEU A 224 -7.45 1.92 20.29
C LEU A 224 -7.56 2.93 19.14
N ARG A 225 -6.79 4.03 19.22
CA ARG A 225 -6.62 4.95 18.10
C ARG A 225 -5.38 4.57 17.32
N ALA A 226 -5.55 4.30 16.03
CA ALA A 226 -4.48 3.75 15.21
C ALA A 226 -4.22 4.57 13.95
N GLN A 227 -3.00 4.46 13.43
CA GLN A 227 -2.59 4.97 12.13
C GLN A 227 -1.88 3.89 11.34
N VAL A 228 -2.11 3.86 10.03
CA VAL A 228 -1.46 2.91 9.11
C VAL A 228 -0.01 3.32 8.90
N VAL A 229 0.90 2.36 9.04
CA VAL A 229 2.34 2.56 8.83
C VAL A 229 2.93 1.58 7.81
N GLY A 230 2.22 0.53 7.44
CA GLY A 230 2.72 -0.46 6.50
C GLY A 230 1.71 -1.51 6.09
N TRP A 231 2.14 -2.38 5.18
CA TRP A 231 1.36 -3.49 4.65
C TRP A 231 1.72 -4.78 5.41
N ALA A 232 0.71 -5.54 5.83
CA ALA A 232 0.95 -6.84 6.47
C ALA A 232 0.74 -7.99 5.47
N GLY A 233 -0.35 -7.96 4.70
CA GLY A 233 -0.69 -9.01 3.73
C GLY A 233 -2.19 -9.24 3.57
N THR A 234 -2.54 -10.10 2.62
CA THR A 234 -3.93 -10.50 2.34
C THR A 234 -4.12 -11.97 2.69
N LEU A 235 -5.20 -12.27 3.39
CA LEU A 235 -5.56 -13.64 3.78
C LEU A 235 -6.92 -14.03 3.19
N PRO A 236 -6.96 -15.04 2.29
CA PRO A 236 -8.21 -15.70 1.93
C PRO A 236 -8.65 -16.63 3.07
N ILE A 237 -9.92 -16.56 3.45
CA ILE A 237 -10.52 -17.41 4.49
C ILE A 237 -11.87 -17.90 4.01
N ASP A 238 -12.16 -19.18 4.21
CA ASP A 238 -13.53 -19.71 4.07
C ASP A 238 -14.18 -19.75 5.46
N ILE A 239 -15.32 -19.08 5.60
CA ILE A 239 -16.13 -19.15 6.83
C ILE A 239 -17.47 -19.77 6.47
N LYS A 240 -17.67 -21.03 6.85
CA LYS A 240 -18.93 -21.78 6.65
C LYS A 240 -19.37 -21.83 5.17
N GLY A 241 -18.44 -21.95 4.24
CA GLY A 241 -18.70 -22.00 2.79
C GLY A 241 -18.82 -20.63 2.13
N GLU A 242 -18.64 -19.53 2.88
CA GLU A 242 -18.53 -18.19 2.33
C GLU A 242 -17.06 -17.80 2.18
N PRO A 243 -16.54 -17.66 0.94
CA PRO A 243 -15.19 -17.18 0.74
C PRO A 243 -15.08 -15.70 1.13
N ARG A 244 -14.03 -15.38 1.86
CA ARG A 244 -13.70 -14.02 2.31
C ARG A 244 -12.25 -13.73 2.00
N VAL A 245 -11.97 -12.46 1.73
CA VAL A 245 -10.60 -11.97 1.54
C VAL A 245 -10.39 -10.81 2.49
N ILE A 246 -9.41 -10.92 3.38
CA ILE A 246 -9.11 -9.88 4.36
C ILE A 246 -7.76 -9.25 4.04
N ALA A 247 -7.74 -7.95 3.77
CA ALA A 247 -6.52 -7.17 3.68
C ALA A 247 -6.10 -6.66 5.06
N TYR A 248 -4.88 -6.97 5.48
CA TYR A 248 -4.33 -6.52 6.76
C TYR A 248 -3.28 -5.44 6.57
N LEU A 249 -3.44 -4.36 7.34
CA LEU A 249 -2.49 -3.27 7.41
C LEU A 249 -1.71 -3.34 8.73
N THR A 250 -0.44 -2.97 8.71
CA THR A 250 0.33 -2.73 9.94
C THR A 250 -0.02 -1.35 10.46
N THR A 251 -0.43 -1.28 11.71
CA THR A 251 -0.78 -0.02 12.38
C THR A 251 0.06 0.20 13.63
N VAL A 252 0.33 1.46 13.94
CA VAL A 252 0.74 1.86 15.29
C VAL A 252 -0.44 2.52 15.98
N ALA A 253 -0.62 2.22 17.26
CA ALA A 253 -1.79 2.62 18.02
C ALA A 253 -1.43 3.17 19.40
N GLU A 254 -2.32 4.03 19.91
CA GLU A 254 -2.33 4.56 21.26
C GLU A 254 -3.68 4.27 21.94
N PRO A 255 -3.73 4.21 23.28
CA PRO A 255 -4.98 4.09 24.03
C PRO A 255 -5.98 5.18 23.66
N GLY A 256 -7.16 4.78 23.17
CA GLY A 256 -8.30 5.66 23.00
C GLY A 256 -9.15 5.78 24.28
N PRO A 257 -10.24 6.54 24.25
CA PRO A 257 -11.11 6.79 25.41
C PRO A 257 -11.70 5.50 26.00
N ASP A 258 -12.04 4.53 25.15
CA ASP A 258 -12.71 3.29 25.56
C ASP A 258 -11.73 2.13 25.81
N PHE A 259 -10.42 2.33 25.60
CA PHE A 259 -9.41 1.27 25.74
C PHE A 259 -9.50 0.52 27.07
N SER A 260 -9.74 1.22 28.18
CA SER A 260 -9.84 0.60 29.51
C SER A 260 -11.04 -0.34 29.66
N GLN A 261 -12.09 -0.18 28.86
CA GLN A 261 -13.26 -1.05 28.85
C GLN A 261 -13.01 -2.36 28.11
N HIS A 262 -12.08 -2.33 27.15
CA HIS A 262 -11.68 -3.47 26.33
C HIS A 262 -10.50 -4.26 26.92
N LEU A 263 -9.54 -3.55 27.53
CA LEU A 263 -8.32 -4.14 28.06
C LEU A 263 -8.62 -5.22 29.12
N GLY A 264 -8.15 -6.44 28.87
CA GLY A 264 -8.34 -7.59 29.76
C GLY A 264 -9.68 -8.31 29.58
N ARG A 265 -10.58 -7.81 28.72
CA ARG A 265 -11.86 -8.44 28.40
C ARG A 265 -11.84 -9.07 27.01
N ASP A 266 -11.77 -8.23 25.98
CA ASP A 266 -11.71 -8.58 24.57
C ASP A 266 -10.39 -8.15 23.92
N THR A 267 -9.64 -7.22 24.53
CA THR A 267 -8.31 -6.81 24.07
C THR A 267 -7.20 -7.23 25.02
N PHE A 268 -6.15 -7.84 24.46
CA PHE A 268 -5.02 -8.36 25.22
C PHE A 268 -3.70 -7.94 24.58
N LEU A 269 -2.78 -7.47 25.41
CA LEU A 269 -1.46 -7.04 24.99
C LEU A 269 -0.44 -8.15 25.19
N TYR A 270 0.33 -8.44 24.15
CA TYR A 270 1.36 -9.48 24.17
C TYR A 270 2.71 -8.93 23.74
N ASP A 271 3.78 -9.54 24.26
CA ASP A 271 5.09 -9.42 23.63
C ASP A 271 5.03 -10.01 22.21
N PRO A 272 5.78 -9.47 21.23
CA PRO A 272 5.62 -9.86 19.82
C PRO A 272 5.73 -11.36 19.57
N ARG A 273 6.68 -12.05 20.22
CA ARG A 273 6.85 -13.50 20.10
C ARG A 273 5.69 -14.29 20.69
N ASP A 274 5.09 -13.79 21.77
CA ASP A 274 3.98 -14.45 22.43
C ASP A 274 2.65 -14.15 21.74
N ALA A 275 2.54 -13.00 21.07
CA ALA A 275 1.42 -12.69 20.20
C ALA A 275 1.30 -13.71 19.04
N VAL A 276 2.42 -14.07 18.42
CA VAL A 276 2.46 -15.12 17.38
C VAL A 276 1.95 -16.46 17.92
N LYS A 277 2.31 -16.83 19.16
CA LYS A 277 1.84 -18.08 19.78
C LYS A 277 0.36 -18.01 20.18
N ALA A 278 -0.08 -16.84 20.66
CA ALA A 278 -1.42 -16.61 21.16
C ALA A 278 -2.46 -16.67 20.03
N LEU A 279 -2.14 -16.15 18.84
CA LEU A 279 -3.01 -16.24 17.66
C LEU A 279 -3.46 -17.68 17.39
N THR A 280 -4.76 -17.87 17.20
CA THR A 280 -5.36 -19.20 17.07
C THR A 280 -5.08 -19.85 15.70
N HIS A 281 -5.09 -19.07 14.63
CA HIS A 281 -5.01 -19.59 13.26
C HIS A 281 -3.62 -19.38 12.64
N GLU A 282 -3.05 -20.43 12.04
CA GLU A 282 -1.71 -20.39 11.43
C GLU A 282 -1.54 -19.31 10.34
N PRO A 283 -2.51 -19.03 9.46
CA PRO A 283 -2.39 -17.93 8.49
C PRO A 283 -2.14 -16.57 9.14
N ALA A 284 -2.83 -16.27 10.25
CA ALA A 284 -2.63 -15.03 10.99
C ALA A 284 -1.26 -15.00 11.69
N ARG A 285 -0.73 -16.16 12.12
CA ARG A 285 0.63 -16.25 12.67
C ARG A 285 1.68 -15.94 11.62
N ASN A 286 1.55 -16.50 10.42
CA ASN A 286 2.46 -16.24 9.31
C ASN A 286 2.44 -14.77 8.90
N LEU A 287 1.25 -14.17 8.83
CA LEU A 287 1.07 -12.75 8.60
C LEU A 287 1.75 -11.91 9.70
N LEU A 288 1.60 -12.27 10.98
CA LEU A 288 2.28 -11.52 12.03
C LEU A 288 3.81 -11.68 11.94
N ARG A 289 4.31 -12.89 11.62
CA ARG A 289 5.75 -13.12 11.43
C ARG A 289 6.35 -12.27 10.31
N SER A 290 5.60 -11.99 9.23
CA SER A 290 6.10 -11.14 8.14
C SER A 290 6.28 -9.67 8.53
N VAL A 291 5.61 -9.22 9.60
CA VAL A 291 5.73 -7.86 10.15
C VAL A 291 6.88 -7.75 11.16
N LEU A 292 7.32 -8.87 11.73
CA LEU A 292 8.39 -8.90 12.72
C LEU A 292 9.77 -9.07 12.07
N ASN A 293 10.81 -8.68 12.81
CA ASN A 293 12.18 -9.06 12.47
C ASN A 293 12.33 -10.59 12.52
N ALA A 294 13.38 -11.12 11.88
CA ALA A 294 13.67 -12.56 11.89
C ALA A 294 13.86 -13.15 13.31
N ASP A 295 14.27 -12.33 14.27
CA ASP A 295 14.38 -12.70 15.69
C ASP A 295 13.05 -12.58 16.46
N GLY A 296 11.94 -12.25 15.78
CA GLY A 296 10.62 -12.09 16.37
C GLY A 296 10.44 -10.82 17.21
N THR A 297 11.31 -9.83 17.07
CA THR A 297 11.14 -8.50 17.67
C THR A 297 10.42 -7.52 16.73
N LEU A 298 9.90 -6.42 17.26
CA LEU A 298 9.34 -5.35 16.44
C LEU A 298 10.46 -4.58 15.72
N PRO A 299 10.31 -4.28 14.42
CA PRO A 299 11.19 -3.36 13.72
C PRO A 299 11.27 -1.99 14.42
N ALA A 300 12.45 -1.36 14.43
CA ALA A 300 12.67 -0.07 15.08
C ALA A 300 11.73 1.03 14.56
N ALA A 301 11.38 0.97 13.28
CA ALA A 301 10.42 1.87 12.63
C ALA A 301 9.02 1.82 13.28
N LEU A 302 8.61 0.67 13.83
CA LEU A 302 7.31 0.50 14.50
C LEU A 302 7.32 0.95 15.96
N LEU A 303 8.49 1.18 16.55
CA LEU A 303 8.65 1.61 17.94
C LEU A 303 8.76 3.14 18.08
N GLY A 304 8.56 3.91 17.00
CA GLY A 304 8.80 5.36 16.99
C GLY A 304 10.28 5.74 17.14
N ARG A 305 11.18 4.75 17.21
CA ARG A 305 12.63 4.93 17.28
C ARG A 305 13.21 4.99 15.88
N ALA A 306 12.78 5.97 15.09
CA ALA A 306 13.49 6.31 13.87
C ALA A 306 14.80 7.01 14.29
N GLY A 307 15.91 6.28 14.19
CA GLY A 307 17.23 6.85 14.33
C GLY A 307 17.39 8.02 13.35
N THR A 308 17.83 9.15 13.88
CA THR A 308 18.50 10.20 13.14
C THR A 308 19.59 9.58 12.25
N ARG A 309 19.35 9.49 10.94
CA ARG A 309 20.39 9.35 9.91
C ARG A 309 19.82 9.71 8.56
#